data_AF-K1UMW2-F1
#
_entry.id   AF-K1UMW2-F1
#
_cell.length_a   1.000
_cell.length_b   1.000
_cell.length_c   1.000
_cell.angle_alpha   90.00
_cell.angle_beta   90.00
_cell.angle_gamma   90.00
#
_symmetry.space_group_name_H-M   'P 1'
#
loop_
_entity.id
_entity.type
_entity.pdbx_description
1 polymer ?
#
loop_
_entity_poly.entity_id
_entity_poly.type
_entity_poly.pdbx_seq_one_letter_code
_entity_poly.pdbx_strand_id
1 'polypeptide(L)'
;LVAINPKLIKDFDNDSLRKVKTDKADSVKIARYALDKWQNLKQYSVMDELRNQLKTMNRQFGFYMKHKTAMKNNLIGILDQTYPGVNTYFDSPARSDGSQKWVDFASTYWHVDCVRKMSINAFIDHYENWCKRKKYNFSKSKAEEI
;
A
#
# COMPACT_ATOMS: atom_id res chain seq x y z
N LEU A 1 -14.29 -15.02 -24.30
CA LEU A 1 -13.26 -16.02 -23.96
C LEU A 1 -13.88 -17.06 -23.02
N VAL A 2 -13.57 -18.33 -23.19
CA VAL A 2 -14.04 -19.39 -22.28
C VAL A 2 -12.87 -19.77 -21.37
N ALA A 3 -13.07 -19.74 -20.06
CA ALA A 3 -12.05 -20.16 -19.13
C ALA A 3 -12.12 -21.69 -18.96
N ILE A 4 -11.03 -22.38 -19.29
CA ILE A 4 -10.95 -23.85 -19.19
C ILE A 4 -9.93 -24.22 -18.12
N ASN A 5 -10.32 -25.09 -17.19
CA ASN A 5 -9.42 -25.56 -16.12
C ASN A 5 -8.39 -26.56 -16.69
N PRO A 6 -7.07 -26.29 -16.61
CA PRO A 6 -6.03 -27.14 -17.17
C PRO A 6 -6.02 -28.57 -16.58
N LYS A 7 -6.45 -28.74 -15.32
CA LYS A 7 -6.52 -30.05 -14.67
C LYS A 7 -7.61 -30.92 -15.31
N LEU A 8 -8.76 -30.35 -15.63
CA LEU A 8 -9.86 -31.08 -16.26
C LEU A 8 -9.53 -31.51 -17.70
N ILE A 9 -8.78 -30.66 -18.44
CA ILE A 9 -8.28 -31.04 -19.77
C ILE A 9 -7.24 -32.16 -19.66
N LYS A 10 -6.35 -32.09 -18.66
CA LYS A 10 -5.32 -33.12 -18.46
C LYS A 10 -5.94 -34.49 -18.25
N ASP A 11 -7.00 -34.55 -17.43
CA ASP A 11 -7.66 -35.79 -17.03
C ASP A 11 -8.72 -36.27 -18.06
N PHE A 12 -9.07 -35.45 -19.05
CA PHE A 12 -10.00 -35.82 -20.14
C PHE A 12 -9.37 -36.87 -21.06
N ASP A 13 -10.08 -37.95 -21.40
CA ASP A 13 -9.67 -38.91 -22.44
C ASP A 13 -8.22 -39.43 -22.27
N ASN A 14 -7.88 -39.89 -21.05
CA ASN A 14 -6.52 -40.29 -20.68
C ASN A 14 -6.30 -41.82 -20.73
N ASP A 15 -6.84 -42.48 -21.75
CA ASP A 15 -6.77 -43.94 -21.95
C ASP A 15 -5.47 -44.42 -22.64
N SER A 16 -4.46 -43.56 -22.78
CA SER A 16 -3.19 -43.94 -23.40
C SER A 16 -1.97 -43.47 -22.62
N LEU A 17 -1.10 -44.42 -22.25
CA LEU A 17 0.28 -44.15 -21.85
C LEU A 17 1.03 -43.56 -23.05
N ARG A 18 1.34 -42.25 -23.06
CA ARG A 18 2.06 -41.63 -24.18
C ARG A 18 3.40 -41.00 -23.83
N LYS A 19 4.35 -41.27 -24.73
CA LYS A 19 5.63 -40.58 -24.98
C LYS A 19 5.41 -39.10 -25.31
N VAL A 20 6.34 -38.28 -24.80
CA VAL A 20 6.68 -36.86 -25.08
C VAL A 20 5.53 -35.92 -25.50
N LYS A 21 5.35 -34.88 -24.68
CA LYS A 21 4.39 -33.79 -24.87
C LYS A 21 4.57 -33.09 -26.22
N THR A 22 3.50 -32.97 -27.01
CA THR A 22 3.49 -32.28 -28.30
C THR A 22 2.32 -31.30 -28.35
N ASP A 23 2.60 -30.02 -28.66
CA ASP A 23 1.61 -28.93 -28.61
C ASP A 23 0.39 -29.15 -29.53
N LYS A 24 0.57 -29.89 -30.62
CA LYS A 24 -0.53 -30.28 -31.53
C LYS A 24 -1.55 -31.20 -30.85
N ALA A 25 -1.07 -32.19 -30.10
CA ALA A 25 -1.95 -33.13 -29.40
C ALA A 25 -2.72 -32.42 -28.28
N ASP A 26 -2.03 -31.53 -27.53
CA ASP A 26 -2.65 -30.71 -26.49
C ASP A 26 -3.71 -29.77 -27.09
N SER A 27 -3.43 -29.14 -28.23
CA SER A 27 -4.40 -28.28 -28.93
C SER A 27 -5.65 -29.03 -29.38
N VAL A 28 -5.49 -30.24 -29.95
CA VAL A 28 -6.63 -31.10 -30.35
C VAL A 28 -7.43 -31.54 -29.13
N LYS A 29 -6.75 -31.88 -28.02
CA LYS A 29 -7.39 -32.27 -26.76
C LYS A 29 -8.24 -31.13 -26.18
N ILE A 30 -7.70 -29.90 -26.18
CA ILE A 30 -8.43 -28.70 -25.74
C ILE A 30 -9.66 -28.47 -26.63
N ALA A 31 -9.53 -28.58 -27.95
CA ALA A 31 -10.63 -28.38 -28.89
C ALA A 31 -11.76 -29.41 -28.67
N ARG A 32 -11.41 -30.69 -28.51
CA ARG A 32 -12.38 -31.77 -28.20
C ARG A 32 -13.09 -31.53 -26.87
N TYR A 33 -12.34 -31.22 -25.82
CA TYR A 33 -12.91 -30.89 -24.52
C TYR A 33 -13.87 -29.69 -24.60
N ALA A 34 -13.49 -28.66 -25.37
CA ALA A 34 -14.30 -27.47 -25.54
C ALA A 34 -15.64 -27.76 -26.26
N LEU A 35 -15.63 -28.64 -27.26
CA LEU A 35 -16.84 -29.08 -27.96
C LEU A 35 -17.72 -29.97 -27.08
N ASP A 36 -17.14 -31.00 -26.46
CA ASP A 36 -17.86 -31.98 -25.64
C ASP A 36 -18.49 -31.36 -24.38
N LYS A 37 -17.82 -30.37 -23.79
CA LYS A 37 -18.27 -29.71 -22.57
C LYS A 37 -18.85 -28.33 -22.81
N TRP A 38 -19.12 -27.95 -24.05
CA TRP A 38 -19.56 -26.59 -24.43
C TRP A 38 -20.68 -26.03 -23.55
N GLN A 39 -21.72 -26.81 -23.28
CA GLN A 39 -22.85 -26.39 -22.42
C GLN A 39 -22.48 -26.17 -20.94
N ASN A 40 -21.40 -26.80 -20.47
CA ASN A 40 -20.93 -26.74 -19.09
C ASN A 40 -19.76 -25.76 -18.91
N LEU A 41 -19.22 -25.21 -20.00
CA LEU A 41 -18.11 -24.27 -19.94
C LEU A 41 -18.63 -22.90 -19.50
N LYS A 42 -18.08 -22.40 -18.39
CA LYS A 42 -18.36 -21.03 -17.97
C LYS A 42 -17.77 -20.05 -18.99
N GLN A 43 -18.66 -19.31 -19.65
CA GLN A 43 -18.26 -18.14 -20.42
C GLN A 43 -17.67 -17.11 -19.46
N TYR A 44 -16.50 -16.57 -19.81
CA TYR A 44 -15.93 -15.45 -19.08
C TYR A 44 -16.93 -14.30 -19.10
N SER A 45 -17.28 -13.79 -17.92
CA SER A 45 -18.28 -12.75 -17.74
C SER A 45 -17.65 -11.45 -17.22
N VAL A 46 -18.37 -10.34 -17.39
CA VAL A 46 -17.99 -9.04 -16.80
C VAL A 46 -17.80 -9.15 -15.26
N MET A 47 -18.53 -10.05 -14.60
CA MET A 47 -18.36 -10.34 -13.18
C MET A 47 -16.99 -10.95 -12.84
N ASP A 48 -16.41 -11.74 -13.75
CA ASP A 48 -15.07 -12.31 -13.56
C ASP A 48 -13.98 -11.25 -13.74
N GLU A 49 -14.19 -10.27 -14.63
CA GLU A 49 -13.33 -9.10 -14.77
C GLU A 49 -13.34 -8.24 -13.51
N LEU A 50 -14.52 -7.88 -13.02
CA LEU A 50 -14.67 -7.11 -11.78
C LEU A 50 -14.02 -7.84 -10.59
N ARG A 51 -14.19 -9.17 -10.50
CA ARG A 51 -13.53 -9.97 -9.45
C ARG A 51 -12.01 -9.91 -9.56
N ASN A 52 -11.46 -9.97 -10.76
CA ASN A 52 -10.01 -9.88 -10.98
C ASN A 52 -9.48 -8.47 -10.69
N GLN A 53 -10.21 -7.43 -11.05
CA GLN A 53 -9.89 -6.04 -10.70
C GLN A 53 -9.87 -5.85 -9.17
N LEU A 54 -10.91 -6.30 -8.47
CA LEU A 54 -10.99 -6.23 -7.01
C LEU A 54 -9.83 -6.98 -6.33
N LYS A 55 -9.49 -8.18 -6.81
CA LYS A 55 -8.33 -8.93 -6.30
C LYS A 55 -7.02 -8.16 -6.49
N THR A 56 -6.85 -7.54 -7.67
CA THR A 56 -5.67 -6.75 -8.00
C THR A 56 -5.57 -5.53 -7.10
N MET A 57 -6.66 -4.78 -6.94
CA MET A 57 -6.74 -3.61 -6.06
C MET A 57 -6.45 -3.96 -4.60
N ASN A 58 -6.99 -5.08 -4.09
CA ASN A 58 -6.72 -5.52 -2.73
C ASN A 58 -5.23 -5.86 -2.53
N ARG A 59 -4.60 -6.48 -3.53
CA ARG A 59 -3.17 -6.80 -3.50
C ARG A 59 -2.30 -5.53 -3.54
N GLN A 60 -2.67 -4.57 -4.38
CA GLN A 60 -2.03 -3.25 -4.44
C GLN A 60 -2.18 -2.49 -3.12
N PHE A 61 -3.38 -2.49 -2.53
CA PHE A 61 -3.63 -1.89 -1.22
C PHE A 61 -2.70 -2.47 -0.15
N GLY A 62 -2.61 -3.80 -0.04
CA GLY A 62 -1.70 -4.46 0.89
C GLY A 62 -0.23 -4.11 0.66
N PHE A 63 0.18 -3.97 -0.61
CA PHE A 63 1.53 -3.52 -0.96
C PHE A 63 1.79 -2.06 -0.52
N TYR A 64 0.88 -1.14 -0.85
CA TYR A 64 1.02 0.27 -0.47
C TYR A 64 1.02 0.48 1.04
N MET A 65 0.23 -0.29 1.80
CA MET A 65 0.24 -0.21 3.27
C MET A 65 1.60 -0.63 3.85
N LYS A 66 2.20 -1.70 3.33
CA LYS A 66 3.56 -2.11 3.73
C LYS A 66 4.59 -1.04 3.37
N HIS A 67 4.48 -0.48 2.17
CA HIS A 67 5.41 0.55 1.71
C HIS A 67 5.31 1.84 2.54
N LYS A 68 4.09 2.28 2.87
CA LYS A 68 3.83 3.42 3.76
C LYS A 68 4.51 3.25 5.12
N THR A 69 4.38 2.07 5.73
CA THR A 69 5.04 1.77 7.02
C THR A 69 6.56 1.78 6.89
N ALA A 70 7.11 1.18 5.83
CA ALA A 70 8.55 1.18 5.60
C ALA A 70 9.10 2.61 5.40
N MET A 71 8.44 3.44 4.59
CA MET A 71 8.84 4.84 4.38
C MET A 71 8.76 5.66 5.67
N LYS A 72 7.73 5.46 6.51
CA LYS A 72 7.62 6.11 7.82
C LYS A 72 8.79 5.73 8.72
N ASN A 73 9.13 4.44 8.81
CA ASN A 73 10.25 3.98 9.63
C ASN A 73 11.60 4.50 9.11
N ASN A 74 11.79 4.54 7.79
CA ASN A 74 12.99 5.11 7.18
C ASN A 74 13.12 6.61 7.49
N LEU A 75 12.02 7.37 7.42
CA LEU A 75 12.00 8.79 7.80
C LEU A 75 12.39 8.97 9.27
N ILE A 76 11.84 8.15 10.17
CA ILE A 76 12.22 8.18 11.60
C ILE A 76 13.72 7.92 11.75
N GLY A 77 14.27 6.89 11.09
CA GLY A 77 15.71 6.59 11.18
C GLY A 77 16.63 7.68 10.60
N ILE A 78 16.17 8.48 9.64
CA ILE A 78 16.91 9.66 9.16
C ILE A 78 16.80 10.79 10.18
N LEU A 79 15.59 11.07 10.68
CA LEU A 79 15.36 12.12 11.67
C LEU A 79 16.10 11.87 12.98
N ASP A 80 16.27 10.61 13.39
CA ASP A 80 17.02 10.28 14.60
C ASP A 80 18.51 10.68 14.54
N GLN A 81 19.04 11.01 13.36
CA GLN A 81 20.41 11.52 13.20
C GLN A 81 20.51 13.05 13.42
N THR A 82 19.43 13.80 13.19
CA THR A 82 19.43 15.28 13.21
C THR A 82 18.51 15.89 14.26
N TYR A 83 17.49 15.14 14.66
CA TYR A 83 16.48 15.52 15.63
C TYR A 83 15.90 14.27 16.34
N PRO A 84 16.69 13.63 17.22
CA PRO A 84 16.29 12.41 17.92
C PRO A 84 14.93 12.54 18.64
N GLY A 85 14.04 11.57 18.42
CA GLY A 85 12.75 11.48 19.12
C GLY A 85 11.67 12.47 18.67
N VAL A 86 11.90 13.26 17.61
CA VAL A 86 10.90 14.22 17.09
C VAL A 86 9.57 13.57 16.71
N ASN A 87 9.58 12.29 16.34
CA ASN A 87 8.40 11.52 15.97
C ASN A 87 7.46 11.20 17.15
N THR A 88 7.92 11.36 18.40
CA THR A 88 7.15 11.06 19.62
C THR A 88 6.61 12.31 20.32
N TYR A 89 6.86 13.51 19.80
CA TYR A 89 6.40 14.76 20.43
C TYR A 89 4.88 14.93 20.44
N PHE A 90 4.17 14.27 19.53
CA PHE A 90 2.73 14.44 19.37
C PHE A 90 2.01 13.09 19.26
N ASP A 91 1.04 12.88 20.14
CA ASP A 91 0.14 11.71 20.12
C ASP A 91 -1.11 11.96 19.26
N SER A 92 -1.12 13.04 18.48
CA SER A 92 -2.26 13.37 17.61
C SER A 92 -2.42 12.30 16.52
N PRO A 93 -3.64 11.77 16.31
CA PRO A 93 -3.89 10.81 15.25
C PRO A 93 -3.69 11.45 13.87
N ALA A 94 -3.55 10.61 12.85
CA ALA A 94 -3.59 11.07 11.46
C ALA A 94 -4.95 11.73 11.16
N ARG A 95 -4.92 12.82 10.40
CA ARG A 95 -6.13 13.50 9.91
C ARG A 95 -6.82 12.68 8.82
N SER A 96 -8.03 13.10 8.46
CA SER A 96 -8.82 12.49 7.37
C SER A 96 -8.12 12.53 6.00
N ASP A 97 -7.28 13.54 5.76
CA ASP A 97 -6.42 13.66 4.57
C ASP A 97 -5.11 12.83 4.67
N GLY A 98 -4.88 12.17 5.81
CA GLY A 98 -3.68 11.38 6.08
C GLY A 98 -2.49 12.15 6.66
N SER A 99 -2.59 13.48 6.81
CA SER A 99 -1.53 14.31 7.42
C SER A 99 -1.34 13.95 8.90
N GLN A 100 -0.09 13.95 9.36
CA GLN A 100 0.29 13.64 10.75
C GLN A 100 1.09 14.80 11.31
N LYS A 101 0.74 15.26 12.52
CA LYS A 101 1.35 16.46 13.13
C LYS A 101 2.86 16.35 13.26
N TRP A 102 3.38 15.21 13.71
CA TRP A 102 4.82 15.00 13.85
C TRP A 102 5.56 15.02 12.50
N VAL A 103 4.94 14.51 11.42
CA VAL A 103 5.51 14.55 10.06
C VAL A 103 5.57 16.00 9.56
N ASP A 104 4.46 16.72 9.69
CA ASP A 104 4.37 18.11 9.28
C ASP A 104 5.33 18.99 10.10
N PHE A 105 5.49 18.70 11.39
CA PHE A 105 6.45 19.36 12.27
C PHE A 105 7.89 19.07 11.82
N ALA A 106 8.28 17.80 11.67
CA ALA A 106 9.61 17.41 11.22
C ALA A 106 9.96 17.94 9.81
N SER A 107 8.96 18.14 8.95
CA SER A 107 9.18 18.79 7.64
C SER A 107 9.53 20.27 7.75
N THR A 108 9.08 20.94 8.83
CA THR A 108 9.33 22.37 9.08
C THR A 108 10.60 22.55 9.93
N TYR A 109 10.76 21.72 10.95
CA TYR A 109 11.88 21.71 11.90
C TYR A 109 12.64 20.39 11.71
N TRP A 110 13.39 20.28 10.63
CA TRP A 110 14.07 19.04 10.21
C TRP A 110 15.34 18.73 11.02
N HIS A 111 15.82 19.71 11.80
CA HIS A 111 16.99 19.60 12.65
C HIS A 111 16.73 20.28 14.00
N VAL A 112 17.31 19.76 15.08
CA VAL A 112 17.12 20.30 16.44
C VAL A 112 17.51 21.78 16.55
N ASP A 113 18.54 22.19 15.82
CA ASP A 113 18.98 23.59 15.70
C ASP A 113 17.91 24.57 15.18
N CYS A 114 16.92 24.10 14.42
CA CYS A 114 15.81 24.95 13.99
C CYS A 114 15.04 25.52 15.18
N VAL A 115 15.04 24.80 16.31
CA VAL A 115 14.42 25.23 17.58
C VAL A 115 15.48 25.85 18.49
N ARG A 116 16.62 25.17 18.70
CA ARG A 116 17.66 25.58 19.67
C ARG A 116 18.31 26.93 19.40
N LYS A 117 18.33 27.39 18.14
CA LYS A 117 18.91 28.70 17.79
C LYS A 117 17.98 29.88 18.12
N MET A 118 16.72 29.62 18.42
CA MET A 118 15.74 30.63 18.80
C MET A 118 15.70 30.77 20.33
N SER A 119 15.32 31.95 20.80
CA SER A 119 14.86 32.07 22.18
C SER A 119 13.54 31.31 22.35
N ILE A 120 13.25 30.88 23.58
CA ILE A 120 12.02 30.13 23.87
C ILE A 120 10.76 30.89 23.43
N ASN A 121 10.68 32.21 23.68
CA ASN A 121 9.56 33.04 23.25
C ASN A 121 9.45 33.13 21.73
N ALA A 122 10.57 33.29 21.03
CA ALA A 122 10.58 33.32 19.56
C ALA A 122 10.11 31.99 18.95
N PHE A 123 10.50 30.86 19.56
CA PHE A 123 10.00 29.55 19.14
C PHE A 123 8.51 29.39 19.41
N ILE A 124 8.02 29.77 20.60
CA ILE A 124 6.60 29.70 20.96
C ILE A 124 5.75 30.50 19.96
N ASP A 125 6.14 31.73 19.64
CA ASP A 125 5.42 32.60 18.70
C ASP A 125 5.44 32.00 17.28
N HIS A 126 6.59 31.48 16.85
CA HIS A 126 6.72 30.83 15.54
C HIS A 126 5.87 29.55 15.46
N TYR A 127 5.89 28.73 16.52
CA TYR A 127 5.12 27.49 16.61
C TYR A 127 3.61 27.74 16.70
N GLU A 128 3.16 28.80 17.39
CA GLU A 128 1.76 29.22 17.40
C GLU A 128 1.28 29.59 16.00
N ASN A 129 2.06 30.43 15.30
CA ASN A 129 1.76 30.82 13.91
C ASN A 129 1.79 29.63 12.96
N TRP A 130 2.73 28.70 13.14
CA TRP A 130 2.78 27.45 12.40
C TRP A 130 1.53 26.59 12.65
N CYS A 131 1.09 26.45 13.90
CA CYS A 131 -0.14 25.73 14.25
C CYS A 131 -1.36 26.35 13.58
N LYS A 132 -1.50 27.69 13.60
CA LYS A 132 -2.58 28.41 12.90
C LYS A 132 -2.59 28.12 11.40
N ARG A 133 -1.44 28.25 10.72
CA ARG A 133 -1.30 27.97 9.27
C ARG A 133 -1.62 26.52 8.91
N LYS A 134 -1.12 25.57 9.70
CA LYS A 134 -1.32 24.13 9.49
C LYS A 134 -2.63 23.60 10.08
N LYS A 135 -3.47 24.45 10.68
CA LYS A 135 -4.74 24.12 11.33
C LYS A 135 -4.61 23.10 12.48
N TYR A 136 -3.51 23.17 13.23
CA TYR A 136 -3.30 22.38 14.45
C TYR A 136 -3.70 23.17 15.69
N ASN A 137 -4.10 22.47 16.74
CA ASN A 137 -4.26 23.07 18.06
C ASN A 137 -2.89 23.41 18.64
N PHE A 138 -2.72 24.67 19.02
CA PHE A 138 -1.55 25.17 19.73
C PHE A 138 -1.65 24.83 21.22
N SER A 139 -0.51 24.52 21.83
CA SER A 139 -0.35 24.37 23.27
C SER A 139 0.99 24.96 23.66
N LYS A 140 0.96 25.96 24.54
CA LYS A 140 2.17 26.62 25.05
C LYS A 140 3.03 25.65 25.86
N SER A 141 2.42 24.86 26.75
CA SER A 141 3.14 23.85 27.53
C SER A 141 3.85 22.83 26.64
N LYS A 142 3.23 22.39 25.53
CA LYS A 142 3.90 21.50 24.58
C LYS A 142 5.04 22.22 23.83
N ALA A 143 4.93 23.50 23.56
CA ALA A 143 5.99 24.29 22.94
C ALA A 143 7.19 24.49 23.87
N GLU A 144 6.98 24.56 25.18
CA GLU A 144 8.04 24.65 26.19
C GLU A 144 8.71 23.31 26.48
N GLU A 145 8.00 22.20 26.25
CA GLU A 145 8.52 20.83 26.35
C GLU A 145 9.45 20.45 25.18
N ILE A 146 9.19 21.01 24.00
CA ILE A 146 9.95 20.80 22.74
C ILE A 146 11.25 21.61 22.77
#